data_AF-A0A7C1FCU4-F1
#
_entry.id   AF-A0A7C1FCU4-F1
#
_cell.length_a   1.000
_cell.length_b   1.000
_cell.length_c   1.000
_cell.angle_alpha   90.00
_cell.angle_beta   90.00
_cell.angle_gamma   90.00
#
_symmetry.space_group_name_H-M   'P 1'
#
loop_
_entity.id
_entity.type
_entity.pdbx_description
1 polymer ?
#
loop_
_entity_poly.entity_id
_entity_poly.type
_entity_poly.pdbx_seq_one_letter_code
_entity_poly.pdbx_strand_id
1 'polypeptide(L)'
;MLGILEKMFNPRGIFEKSDPFIREKEGLPPSQGVLRGEVPEMVQIREGELLFKVALLEGQKTGFYLDQRDHRQLVLRISRNKRVLDCFCYSGGFGIAALKGGAHFVKAVDTSEKALLLARENLLLNGLPQDKFYMVKADVFEFLRMENEKYDLIILDPPPFARSREEVSNALKGYEELNFLALKRLSKGGVLFSFCCTQRVTREDFLRSILRAAKRSGRLLQVLYEGRAPMDHPVLLNHPEGHYLKGFLLRVLN
;
A
#
# COMPACT_ATOMS: atom_id res chain seq x y z
N MET A 1 -13.47 1.33 29.14
CA MET A 1 -13.30 1.45 27.67
C MET A 1 -13.96 0.30 26.93
N LEU A 2 -13.66 -0.98 27.21
CA LEU A 2 -14.27 -2.13 26.51
C LEU A 2 -15.80 -2.16 26.55
N GLY A 3 -16.43 -1.91 27.72
CA GLY A 3 -17.89 -1.87 27.83
C GLY A 3 -18.57 -0.80 26.96
N ILE A 4 -17.87 0.29 26.61
CA ILE A 4 -18.39 1.31 25.69
C ILE A 4 -18.36 0.77 24.26
N LEU A 5 -17.26 0.12 23.86
CA LEU A 5 -17.14 -0.51 22.53
C LEU A 5 -18.18 -1.61 22.34
N GLU A 6 -18.41 -2.44 23.35
CA GLU A 6 -19.44 -3.48 23.33
C GLU A 6 -20.84 -2.88 23.15
N LYS A 7 -21.17 -1.84 23.93
CA LYS A 7 -22.47 -1.16 23.85
C LYS A 7 -22.70 -0.46 22.51
N MET A 8 -21.68 0.16 21.93
CA MET A 8 -21.82 0.95 20.70
C MET A 8 -21.85 0.08 19.44
N PHE A 9 -21.06 -0.99 19.39
CA PHE A 9 -20.84 -1.74 18.15
C PHE A 9 -21.42 -3.16 18.18
N ASN A 10 -21.81 -3.67 19.35
CA ASN A 10 -22.27 -5.05 19.56
C ASN A 10 -21.41 -6.10 18.80
N PRO A 11 -20.07 -6.10 18.97
CA PRO A 11 -19.18 -6.93 18.16
C PRO A 11 -19.23 -8.39 18.60
N ARG A 12 -18.96 -9.32 17.66
CA ARG A 12 -18.77 -10.76 17.99
C ARG A 12 -17.53 -11.02 18.86
N GLY A 13 -16.51 -10.18 18.71
CA GLY A 13 -15.28 -10.26 19.48
C GLY A 13 -14.46 -8.98 19.36
N ILE A 14 -13.56 -8.75 20.32
CA ILE A 14 -12.64 -7.62 20.37
C ILE A 14 -11.23 -8.16 20.51
N PHE A 15 -10.34 -7.76 19.60
CA PHE A 15 -8.93 -8.13 19.59
C PHE A 15 -8.04 -6.92 19.85
N GLU A 16 -7.10 -7.04 20.78
CA GLU A 16 -6.04 -6.05 20.96
C GLU A 16 -4.87 -6.38 20.03
N LYS A 17 -4.44 -5.38 19.26
CA LYS A 17 -3.26 -5.45 18.41
C LYS A 17 -2.42 -4.20 18.55
N SER A 18 -1.87 -4.02 19.75
CA SER A 18 -1.12 -2.83 20.09
C SER A 18 0.29 -2.88 19.48
N ASP A 19 0.73 -1.79 18.85
CA ASP A 19 2.02 -1.70 18.17
C ASP A 19 3.18 -1.83 19.19
N PRO A 20 4.03 -2.87 19.10
CA PRO A 20 5.09 -3.09 20.08
C PRO A 20 6.07 -1.92 20.21
N PHE A 21 6.40 -1.26 19.10
CA PHE A 21 7.36 -0.16 19.08
C PHE A 21 6.80 1.10 19.77
N ILE A 22 5.51 1.38 19.58
CA ILE A 22 4.86 2.50 20.27
C ILE A 22 4.71 2.20 21.75
N ARG A 23 4.32 0.97 22.12
CA ARG A 23 4.21 0.58 23.53
C ARG A 23 5.54 0.70 24.27
N GLU A 24 6.63 0.23 23.68
CA GLU A 24 7.98 0.37 24.24
C GLU A 24 8.34 1.84 24.49
N LYS A 25 8.06 2.73 23.53
CA LYS A 25 8.30 4.18 23.68
C LYS A 25 7.49 4.81 24.81
N GLU A 26 6.28 4.32 25.05
CA GLU A 26 5.42 4.74 26.15
C GLU A 26 5.73 4.03 27.47
N GLY A 27 6.73 3.14 27.53
CA GLY A 27 7.08 2.37 28.73
C GLY A 27 6.07 1.29 29.11
N LEU A 28 5.28 0.81 28.14
CA LEU A 28 4.23 -0.19 28.33
C LEU A 28 4.70 -1.60 27.93
N PRO A 29 4.31 -2.65 28.68
CA PRO A 29 4.62 -4.03 28.31
C PRO A 29 3.89 -4.41 27.01
N PRO A 30 4.42 -5.29 26.14
CA PRO A 30 3.72 -5.76 24.94
C PRO A 30 2.31 -6.30 25.27
N SER A 31 1.33 -6.04 24.40
CA SER A 31 -0.04 -6.56 24.57
C SER A 31 -0.68 -6.85 23.22
N GLN A 32 -1.09 -8.10 23.02
CA GLN A 32 -1.81 -8.56 21.84
C GLN A 32 -2.62 -9.81 22.21
N GLY A 33 -3.89 -9.84 21.81
CA GLY A 33 -4.74 -10.98 22.15
C GLY A 33 -6.24 -10.67 22.11
N VAL A 34 -7.05 -11.72 22.27
CA VAL A 34 -8.50 -11.59 22.39
C VAL A 34 -8.83 -10.95 23.74
N LEU A 35 -9.54 -9.82 23.72
CA LEU A 35 -10.02 -9.15 24.92
C LEU A 35 -11.45 -9.59 25.29
N ARG A 36 -12.29 -9.87 24.28
CA ARG A 36 -13.70 -10.24 24.44
C ARG A 36 -14.18 -11.14 23.31
N GLY A 37 -15.14 -12.00 23.62
CA GLY A 37 -15.89 -12.80 22.64
C GLY A 37 -15.02 -13.72 21.80
N GLU A 38 -15.50 -14.02 20.59
CA GLU A 38 -14.80 -14.88 19.64
C GLU A 38 -14.26 -14.04 18.48
N VAL A 39 -12.95 -14.08 18.29
CA VAL A 39 -12.27 -13.42 17.18
C VAL A 39 -11.72 -14.50 16.26
N PRO A 40 -12.25 -14.63 15.03
CA PRO A 40 -11.71 -15.60 14.08
C PRO A 40 -10.31 -15.17 13.62
N GLU A 41 -9.49 -16.14 13.24
CA GLU A 41 -8.14 -15.86 12.73
C GLU A 41 -8.17 -15.03 11.44
N MET A 42 -9.16 -15.34 10.60
CA MET A 42 -9.37 -14.76 9.29
C MET A 42 -10.81 -14.25 9.16
N VAL A 43 -10.99 -13.09 8.55
CA VAL A 43 -12.31 -12.59 8.13
C VAL A 43 -12.30 -12.20 6.66
N GLN A 44 -13.45 -12.32 6.01
CA GLN A 44 -13.65 -11.76 4.69
C GLN A 44 -14.28 -10.37 4.81
N ILE A 45 -13.70 -9.40 4.11
CA ILE A 45 -14.26 -8.06 3.95
C ILE A 45 -14.63 -7.81 2.49
N ARG A 46 -15.55 -6.86 2.28
CA ARG A 46 -15.94 -6.36 0.97
C ARG A 46 -15.58 -4.89 0.85
N GLU A 47 -14.91 -4.53 -0.23
CA GLU A 47 -14.56 -3.16 -0.59
C GLU A 47 -15.11 -2.85 -2.00
N GLY A 48 -16.35 -2.35 -2.06
CA GLY A 48 -17.08 -2.23 -3.32
C GLY A 48 -17.28 -3.61 -3.97
N GLU A 49 -16.73 -3.79 -5.16
CA GLU A 49 -16.76 -5.06 -5.91
C GLU A 49 -15.64 -6.04 -5.55
N LEU A 50 -14.71 -5.64 -4.68
CA LEU A 50 -13.55 -6.43 -4.28
C LEU A 50 -13.84 -7.18 -2.98
N LEU A 51 -13.32 -8.40 -2.89
CA LEU A 51 -13.35 -9.23 -1.68
C LEU A 51 -11.93 -9.49 -1.19
N PHE A 52 -11.69 -9.40 0.11
CA PHE A 52 -10.37 -9.68 0.69
C PHE A 52 -10.50 -10.52 1.95
N LYS A 53 -9.60 -11.48 2.10
CA LYS A 53 -9.32 -12.14 3.35
C LYS A 53 -8.33 -11.30 4.17
N VAL A 54 -8.66 -11.14 5.45
CA VAL A 54 -7.92 -10.33 6.42
C VAL A 54 -7.49 -11.24 7.56
N ALA A 55 -6.18 -11.34 7.77
CA ALA A 55 -5.58 -12.07 8.88
C ALA A 55 -5.55 -11.19 10.13
N LEU A 56 -6.55 -11.32 11.00
CA LEU A 56 -6.72 -10.46 12.17
C LEU A 56 -5.57 -10.63 13.17
N LEU A 57 -5.16 -11.87 13.42
CA LEU A 57 -4.14 -12.19 14.42
C LEU A 57 -2.74 -11.89 13.88
N GLU A 58 -2.39 -12.49 12.75
CA GLU A 58 -1.00 -12.52 12.25
C GLU A 58 -0.69 -11.53 11.13
N GLY A 59 -1.70 -10.83 10.57
CA GLY A 59 -1.49 -9.88 9.48
C GLY A 59 -0.75 -8.62 9.92
N GLN A 60 -0.24 -7.83 8.97
CA GLN A 60 0.35 -6.53 9.29
C GLN A 60 -0.73 -5.53 9.71
N LYS A 61 -0.37 -4.55 10.55
CA LYS A 61 -1.32 -3.60 11.17
C LYS A 61 -2.47 -4.37 11.84
N THR A 62 -3.73 -4.03 11.55
CA THR A 62 -4.92 -4.75 12.03
C THR A 62 -5.31 -5.93 11.13
N GLY A 63 -4.48 -6.28 10.14
CA GLY A 63 -4.65 -7.40 9.22
C GLY A 63 -4.78 -7.01 7.75
N PHE A 64 -5.07 -5.73 7.48
CA PHE A 64 -5.25 -5.18 6.12
C PHE A 64 -5.09 -3.65 6.12
N TYR A 65 -4.71 -3.07 4.98
CA TYR A 65 -4.48 -1.63 4.82
C TYR A 65 -5.75 -0.92 4.36
N LEU A 66 -6.61 -0.53 5.32
CA LEU A 66 -7.86 0.19 5.03
C LEU A 66 -7.62 1.63 4.55
N ASP A 67 -6.48 2.22 4.90
CA ASP A 67 -6.07 3.56 4.49
C ASP A 67 -5.75 3.71 3.00
N GLN A 68 -5.65 2.59 2.28
CA GLN A 68 -5.45 2.55 0.83
C GLN A 68 -6.74 2.26 0.04
N ARG A 69 -7.92 2.19 0.70
CA ARG A 69 -9.21 1.84 0.09
C ARG A 69 -9.52 2.67 -1.16
N ASP A 70 -9.59 3.98 -1.02
CA ASP A 70 -10.05 4.85 -2.11
C ASP A 70 -9.06 4.82 -3.29
N HIS A 71 -7.78 4.56 -3.02
CA HIS A 71 -6.74 4.39 -4.03
C HIS A 71 -6.87 3.06 -4.79
N ARG A 72 -7.22 1.95 -4.12
CA ARG A 72 -7.55 0.69 -4.82
C ARG A 72 -8.75 0.86 -5.74
N GLN A 73 -9.78 1.59 -5.31
CA GLN A 73 -10.93 1.92 -6.17
C GLN A 73 -10.55 2.82 -7.36
N LEU A 74 -9.56 3.70 -7.20
CA LEU A 74 -9.00 4.46 -8.32
C LEU A 74 -8.25 3.53 -9.29
N VAL A 75 -7.38 2.65 -8.79
CA VAL A 75 -6.64 1.67 -9.60
C VAL A 75 -7.60 0.77 -10.40
N LEU A 76 -8.68 0.29 -9.77
CA LEU A 76 -9.72 -0.48 -10.45
C LEU A 76 -10.26 0.25 -11.69
N ARG A 77 -10.53 1.55 -11.59
CA ARG A 77 -11.11 2.34 -12.69
C ARG A 77 -10.12 2.65 -13.81
N ILE A 78 -8.82 2.72 -13.52
CA ILE A 78 -7.81 3.18 -14.50
C ILE A 78 -6.98 2.06 -15.13
N SER A 79 -7.23 0.79 -14.77
CA SER A 79 -6.35 -0.33 -15.15
C SER A 79 -6.69 -1.03 -16.46
N ARG A 80 -7.81 -0.70 -17.11
CA ARG A 80 -8.28 -1.41 -18.31
C ARG A 80 -7.21 -1.52 -19.40
N ASN A 81 -6.96 -2.75 -19.85
CA ASN A 81 -5.97 -3.14 -20.86
C ASN A 81 -4.51 -2.77 -20.55
N LYS A 82 -4.19 -2.40 -19.30
CA LYS A 82 -2.82 -2.03 -18.90
C LYS A 82 -2.00 -3.23 -18.47
N ARG A 83 -0.69 -3.18 -18.72
CA ARG A 83 0.32 -4.00 -18.03
C ARG A 83 0.62 -3.34 -16.69
N VAL A 84 0.31 -4.00 -15.59
CA VAL A 84 0.43 -3.42 -14.24
C VAL A 84 1.53 -4.07 -13.44
N LEU A 85 2.37 -3.26 -12.79
CA LEU A 85 3.32 -3.71 -11.78
C LEU A 85 2.88 -3.18 -10.40
N ASP A 86 2.62 -4.09 -9.47
CA ASP A 86 2.26 -3.81 -8.08
C ASP A 86 3.45 -4.14 -7.18
N CYS A 87 4.20 -3.13 -6.76
CA CYS A 87 5.37 -3.30 -5.91
C CYS A 87 5.00 -3.11 -4.43
N PHE A 88 5.58 -3.96 -3.57
CA PHE A 88 5.19 -4.07 -2.16
C PHE A 88 3.72 -4.50 -2.03
N CYS A 89 3.32 -5.47 -2.85
CA CYS A 89 1.91 -5.77 -3.08
C CYS A 89 1.18 -6.33 -1.85
N TYR A 90 1.91 -6.78 -0.83
CA TYR A 90 1.37 -7.44 0.35
C TYR A 90 0.38 -8.55 -0.06
N SER A 91 -0.86 -8.48 0.40
CA SER A 91 -1.95 -9.42 0.11
C SER A 91 -2.65 -9.16 -1.24
N GLY A 92 -1.99 -8.43 -2.15
CA GLY A 92 -2.39 -8.23 -3.55
C GLY A 92 -3.47 -7.16 -3.76
N GLY A 93 -3.68 -6.26 -2.78
CA GLY A 93 -4.81 -5.32 -2.80
C GLY A 93 -4.93 -4.49 -4.08
N PHE A 94 -3.83 -3.87 -4.51
CA PHE A 94 -3.80 -3.07 -5.73
C PHE A 94 -3.82 -3.92 -6.99
N GLY A 95 -3.02 -4.99 -7.04
CA GLY A 95 -3.00 -5.90 -8.17
C GLY A 95 -4.37 -6.53 -8.46
N ILE A 96 -5.08 -6.96 -7.44
CA ILE A 96 -6.43 -7.55 -7.57
C ILE A 96 -7.41 -6.50 -8.07
N ALA A 97 -7.35 -5.27 -7.53
CA ALA A 97 -8.14 -4.15 -8.02
C ALA A 97 -7.87 -3.88 -9.50
N ALA A 98 -6.59 -3.87 -9.91
CA ALA A 98 -6.18 -3.66 -11.29
C ALA A 98 -6.71 -4.75 -12.24
N LEU A 99 -6.58 -6.03 -11.85
CA LEU A 99 -7.05 -7.14 -12.68
C LEU A 99 -8.58 -7.19 -12.76
N LYS A 100 -9.28 -6.92 -11.66
CA LYS A 100 -10.75 -6.73 -11.64
C LYS A 100 -11.18 -5.58 -12.56
N GLY A 101 -10.39 -4.51 -12.60
CA GLY A 101 -10.54 -3.36 -13.50
C GLY A 101 -10.23 -3.64 -14.97
N GLY A 102 -9.88 -4.89 -15.33
CA GLY A 102 -9.61 -5.31 -16.70
C GLY A 102 -8.17 -5.07 -17.14
N ALA A 103 -7.18 -5.05 -16.23
CA ALA A 103 -5.77 -5.10 -16.61
C ALA A 103 -5.48 -6.27 -17.56
N HIS A 104 -4.55 -6.06 -18.48
CA HIS A 104 -4.11 -7.10 -19.41
C HIS A 104 -3.35 -8.21 -18.65
N PHE A 105 -2.42 -7.80 -17.79
CA PHE A 105 -1.85 -8.63 -16.74
C PHE A 105 -1.38 -7.77 -15.57
N VAL A 106 -1.15 -8.43 -14.44
CA VAL A 106 -0.56 -7.83 -13.24
C VAL A 106 0.66 -8.65 -12.85
N LYS A 107 1.78 -7.98 -12.57
CA LYS A 107 2.92 -8.57 -11.86
C LYS A 107 2.97 -7.96 -10.45
N ALA A 108 2.92 -8.79 -9.43
CA ALA A 108 2.84 -8.41 -8.03
C ALA A 108 4.11 -8.88 -7.30
N VAL A 109 4.81 -7.97 -6.64
CA VAL A 109 6.14 -8.22 -6.05
C VAL A 109 6.13 -7.89 -4.56
N ASP A 110 6.56 -8.86 -3.75
CA ASP A 110 6.71 -8.70 -2.31
C ASP A 110 7.82 -9.62 -1.78
N THR A 111 8.40 -9.30 -0.62
CA THR A 111 9.40 -10.16 0.03
C THR A 111 8.75 -11.26 0.86
N SER A 112 7.50 -11.07 1.28
CA SER A 112 6.77 -11.99 2.15
C SER A 112 6.04 -13.07 1.36
N GLU A 113 6.53 -14.29 1.44
CA GLU A 113 5.85 -15.46 0.87
C GLU A 113 4.45 -15.65 1.44
N LYS A 114 4.27 -15.40 2.75
CA LYS A 114 2.96 -15.44 3.41
C LYS A 114 1.99 -14.43 2.82
N ALA A 115 2.46 -13.22 2.51
CA ALA A 115 1.64 -12.20 1.87
C ALA A 115 1.24 -12.60 0.44
N LEU A 116 2.17 -13.17 -0.33
CA LEU A 116 1.91 -13.67 -1.69
C LEU A 116 0.93 -14.87 -1.69
N LEU A 117 1.01 -15.76 -0.70
CA LEU A 117 0.02 -16.83 -0.51
C LEU A 117 -1.37 -16.25 -0.25
N LEU A 118 -1.47 -15.24 0.62
CA LEU A 118 -2.74 -14.54 0.87
C LEU A 118 -3.23 -13.79 -0.38
N ALA A 119 -2.33 -13.20 -1.17
CA ALA A 119 -2.67 -12.57 -2.46
C ALA A 119 -3.27 -13.59 -3.44
N ARG A 120 -2.72 -14.80 -3.51
CA ARG A 120 -3.28 -15.90 -4.30
C ARG A 120 -4.69 -16.28 -3.83
N GLU A 121 -4.91 -16.38 -2.53
CA GLU A 121 -6.25 -16.66 -1.99
C GLU A 121 -7.25 -15.55 -2.33
N ASN A 122 -6.84 -14.29 -2.23
CA ASN A 122 -7.67 -13.14 -2.58
C ASN A 122 -7.97 -13.11 -4.08
N LEU A 123 -7.01 -13.46 -4.94
CA LEU A 123 -7.21 -13.58 -6.39
C LEU A 123 -8.32 -14.61 -6.71
N LEU A 124 -8.23 -15.79 -6.10
CA LEU A 124 -9.23 -16.86 -6.24
C LEU A 124 -10.59 -16.43 -5.71
N LEU A 125 -10.63 -15.75 -4.56
CA LEU A 125 -11.85 -15.27 -3.94
C LEU A 125 -12.63 -14.30 -4.83
N ASN A 126 -11.92 -13.52 -5.66
CA ASN A 126 -12.54 -12.59 -6.62
C ASN A 126 -12.90 -13.24 -7.96
N GLY A 127 -12.64 -14.54 -8.14
CA GLY A 127 -12.90 -15.27 -9.39
C GLY A 127 -12.06 -14.77 -10.56
N LEU A 128 -10.84 -14.28 -10.31
CA LEU A 128 -9.99 -13.64 -11.31
C LEU A 128 -9.05 -14.64 -12.00
N PRO A 129 -8.67 -14.38 -13.27
CA PRO A 129 -7.82 -15.27 -14.06
C PRO A 129 -6.39 -15.34 -13.50
N GLN A 130 -5.95 -16.55 -13.13
CA GLN A 130 -4.64 -16.78 -12.52
C GLN A 130 -3.49 -16.64 -13.52
N ASP A 131 -3.72 -16.95 -14.79
CA ASP A 131 -2.78 -16.81 -15.90
C ASP A 131 -2.44 -15.34 -16.25
N LYS A 132 -3.14 -14.39 -15.62
CA LYS A 132 -2.91 -12.95 -15.76
C LYS A 132 -2.35 -12.29 -14.50
N PHE A 133 -2.06 -13.06 -13.45
CA PHE A 133 -1.57 -12.54 -12.17
C PHE A 133 -0.28 -13.24 -11.75
N TYR A 134 0.85 -12.58 -11.99
CA TYR A 134 2.18 -13.11 -11.78
C TYR A 134 2.73 -12.63 -10.44
N MET A 135 3.02 -13.55 -9.52
CA MET A 135 3.58 -13.23 -8.21
C MET A 135 5.08 -13.49 -8.18
N VAL A 136 5.87 -12.54 -7.66
CA VAL A 136 7.32 -12.65 -7.55
C VAL A 136 7.75 -12.38 -6.11
N LYS A 137 8.40 -13.37 -5.49
CA LYS A 137 9.03 -13.22 -4.18
C LYS A 137 10.42 -12.60 -4.35
N ALA A 138 10.56 -11.31 -4.11
CA ALA A 138 11.82 -10.59 -4.26
C ALA A 138 11.84 -9.29 -3.45
N ASP A 139 13.04 -8.80 -3.13
CA ASP A 139 13.19 -7.39 -2.78
C ASP A 139 12.83 -6.51 -3.98
N VAL A 140 12.03 -5.48 -3.74
CA VAL A 140 11.50 -4.63 -4.82
C VAL A 140 12.60 -3.81 -5.50
N PHE A 141 13.61 -3.35 -4.77
CA PHE A 141 14.70 -2.59 -5.37
C PHE A 141 15.56 -3.49 -6.26
N GLU A 142 15.91 -4.69 -5.79
CA GLU A 142 16.61 -5.70 -6.60
C GLU A 142 15.80 -6.11 -7.83
N PHE A 143 14.50 -6.39 -7.65
CA PHE A 143 13.60 -6.71 -8.74
C PHE A 143 13.58 -5.62 -9.81
N LEU A 144 13.38 -4.35 -9.43
CA LEU A 144 13.29 -3.23 -10.39
C LEU A 144 14.62 -2.97 -11.13
N ARG A 145 15.77 -3.28 -10.50
CA ARG A 145 17.09 -3.19 -11.15
C ARG A 145 17.27 -4.23 -12.24
N MET A 146 16.80 -5.46 -11.99
CA MET A 146 16.92 -6.60 -12.91
C MET A 146 15.81 -6.66 -13.95
N GLU A 147 14.66 -6.06 -13.68
CA GLU A 147 13.50 -6.04 -14.57
C GLU A 147 13.82 -5.27 -15.86
N ASN A 148 13.43 -5.84 -17.00
CA ASN A 148 13.62 -5.25 -18.32
C ASN A 148 12.30 -4.90 -19.02
N GLU A 149 11.17 -5.42 -18.52
CA GLU A 149 9.85 -5.12 -19.04
C GLU A 149 9.42 -3.67 -18.80
N LYS A 150 8.43 -3.24 -19.59
CA LYS A 150 7.75 -1.96 -19.46
C LYS A 150 6.31 -2.16 -19.04
N TYR A 151 5.82 -1.22 -18.24
CA TYR A 151 4.49 -1.23 -17.65
C TYR A 151 3.75 0.06 -17.94
N ASP A 152 2.43 -0.02 -18.02
CA ASP A 152 1.56 1.14 -18.28
C ASP A 152 1.03 1.75 -16.98
N LEU A 153 1.04 0.97 -15.90
CA LEU A 153 0.77 1.42 -14.53
C LEU A 153 1.77 0.73 -13.58
N ILE A 154 2.46 1.51 -12.77
CA ILE A 154 3.27 1.00 -11.66
C ILE A 154 2.74 1.58 -10.36
N ILE A 155 2.49 0.73 -9.37
CA ILE A 155 2.14 1.12 -8.00
C ILE A 155 3.36 0.88 -7.10
N LEU A 156 3.68 1.87 -6.26
CA LEU A 156 4.72 1.81 -5.24
C LEU A 156 4.09 2.13 -3.87
N ASP A 157 3.87 1.11 -3.05
CA ASP A 157 3.36 1.29 -1.67
C ASP A 157 4.34 0.74 -0.62
N PRO A 158 5.54 1.33 -0.48
CA PRO A 158 6.56 0.80 0.40
C PRO A 158 6.18 0.92 1.89
N PRO A 159 6.76 0.07 2.75
CA PRO A 159 6.71 0.30 4.20
C PRO A 159 7.40 1.63 4.56
N PRO A 160 7.15 2.20 5.76
CA PRO A 160 7.77 3.46 6.14
C PRO A 160 9.29 3.32 6.25
N PHE A 161 10.02 4.11 5.46
CA PHE A 161 11.49 4.11 5.44
C PHE A 161 12.16 4.83 6.62
N ALA A 162 11.40 5.58 7.43
CA ALA A 162 11.90 6.22 8.64
C ALA A 162 10.89 6.13 9.79
N ARG A 163 11.40 5.94 11.00
CA ARG A 163 10.68 5.93 12.29
C ARG A 163 11.14 7.06 13.21
N SER A 164 12.31 7.66 12.99
CA SER A 164 12.82 8.83 13.73
C SER A 164 13.03 10.07 12.84
N ARG A 165 13.41 11.21 13.42
CA ARG A 165 13.68 12.45 12.66
C ARG A 165 15.01 12.38 11.93
N GLU A 166 15.99 11.74 12.55
CA GLU A 166 17.35 11.57 12.06
C GLU A 166 17.39 10.72 10.78
N GLU A 167 16.45 9.79 10.63
CA GLU A 167 16.33 8.88 9.49
C GLU A 167 15.68 9.53 8.25
N VAL A 168 15.01 10.68 8.38
CA VAL A 168 14.20 11.29 7.30
C VAL A 168 15.04 11.57 6.05
N SER A 169 16.27 12.05 6.21
CA SER A 169 17.17 12.34 5.09
C SER A 169 17.50 11.07 4.28
N ASN A 170 17.74 9.95 4.97
CA ASN A 170 18.00 8.67 4.32
C ASN A 170 16.72 8.08 3.69
N ALA A 171 15.58 8.21 4.35
CA ALA A 171 14.29 7.82 3.77
C ALA A 171 14.01 8.54 2.45
N LEU A 172 14.27 9.86 2.37
CA LEU A 172 14.08 10.62 1.14
C LEU A 172 14.96 10.12 -0.02
N LYS A 173 16.20 9.71 0.27
CA LYS A 173 17.07 9.07 -0.74
C LYS A 173 16.51 7.72 -1.19
N GLY A 174 15.97 6.92 -0.25
CA GLY A 174 15.31 5.65 -0.56
C GLY A 174 14.09 5.84 -1.46
N TYR A 175 13.23 6.81 -1.15
CA TYR A 175 12.07 7.16 -1.99
C TYR A 175 12.51 7.67 -3.37
N GLU A 176 13.53 8.53 -3.45
CA GLU A 176 14.07 8.99 -4.73
C GLU A 176 14.56 7.81 -5.58
N GLU A 177 15.32 6.89 -5.00
CA GLU A 177 15.84 5.71 -5.72
C GLU A 177 14.72 4.78 -6.19
N LEU A 178 13.75 4.50 -5.33
CA LEU A 178 12.60 3.64 -5.67
C LEU A 178 11.81 4.23 -6.86
N ASN A 179 11.49 5.52 -6.78
CA ASN A 179 10.79 6.21 -7.85
C ASN A 179 11.63 6.24 -9.14
N PHE A 180 12.94 6.45 -9.04
CA PHE A 180 13.84 6.45 -10.21
C PHE A 180 13.81 5.11 -10.94
N LEU A 181 13.94 4.01 -10.20
CA LEU A 181 13.90 2.66 -10.75
C LEU A 181 12.54 2.37 -11.41
N ALA A 182 11.43 2.73 -10.77
CA ALA A 182 10.09 2.56 -11.33
C ALA A 182 9.87 3.40 -12.61
N LEU A 183 10.30 4.67 -12.63
CA LEU A 183 10.18 5.53 -13.81
C LEU A 183 10.95 4.97 -15.03
N LYS A 184 12.06 4.27 -14.80
CA LYS A 184 12.76 3.54 -15.86
C LYS A 184 11.97 2.35 -16.42
N ARG A 185 10.99 1.81 -15.69
CA ARG A 185 10.14 0.69 -16.12
C ARG A 185 8.77 1.13 -16.67
N LEU A 186 8.47 2.44 -16.68
CA LEU A 186 7.25 2.92 -17.33
C LEU A 186 7.38 3.03 -18.85
N SER A 187 6.31 2.63 -19.54
CA SER A 187 6.03 2.95 -20.94
C SER A 187 5.86 4.47 -21.12
N LYS A 188 6.04 4.96 -22.35
CA LYS A 188 5.64 6.34 -22.70
C LYS A 188 4.13 6.49 -22.48
N GLY A 189 3.70 7.57 -21.84
CA GLY A 189 2.29 7.76 -21.45
C GLY A 189 1.84 6.89 -20.27
N GLY A 190 2.72 6.07 -19.71
CA GLY A 190 2.46 5.26 -18.52
C GLY A 190 2.27 6.12 -17.27
N VAL A 191 1.69 5.51 -16.24
CA VAL A 191 1.32 6.19 -15.00
C VAL A 191 2.01 5.54 -13.81
N LEU A 192 2.60 6.35 -12.93
CA LEU A 192 3.15 5.95 -11.64
C LEU A 192 2.15 6.32 -10.54
N PHE A 193 1.82 5.40 -9.64
CA PHE A 193 1.14 5.72 -8.39
C PHE A 193 2.09 5.45 -7.23
N SER A 194 2.64 6.52 -6.64
CA SER A 194 3.68 6.42 -5.61
C SER A 194 3.17 6.90 -4.26
N PHE A 195 3.38 6.10 -3.22
CA PHE A 195 2.93 6.39 -1.86
C PHE A 195 4.09 6.55 -0.87
N CYS A 196 3.83 7.30 0.19
CA CYS A 196 4.68 7.47 1.35
C CYS A 196 3.80 7.50 2.61
N CYS A 197 4.02 6.55 3.52
CA CYS A 197 3.34 6.47 4.81
C CYS A 197 4.22 6.95 5.98
N THR A 198 5.45 7.43 5.70
CA THR A 198 6.32 8.02 6.72
C THR A 198 5.74 9.36 7.19
N GLN A 199 5.24 9.40 8.42
CA GLN A 199 4.63 10.59 9.02
C GLN A 199 5.51 11.84 8.92
N ARG A 200 6.81 11.70 9.23
CA ARG A 200 7.79 12.79 9.29
C ARG A 200 8.25 13.32 7.92
N VAL A 201 7.97 12.61 6.84
CA VAL A 201 8.23 13.10 5.48
C VAL A 201 7.09 14.03 5.11
N THR A 202 7.36 15.28 4.78
CA THR A 202 6.30 16.21 4.35
C THR A 202 5.82 15.86 2.95
N ARG A 203 4.65 16.38 2.57
CA ARG A 203 4.13 16.30 1.20
C ARG A 203 5.15 16.86 0.20
N GLU A 204 5.70 18.03 0.50
CA GLU A 204 6.65 18.75 -0.34
C GLU A 204 7.96 17.97 -0.49
N ASP A 205 8.47 17.37 0.58
CA ASP A 205 9.70 16.57 0.53
C ASP A 205 9.51 15.30 -0.30
N PHE A 206 8.34 14.64 -0.20
CA PHE A 206 8.04 13.49 -1.04
C PHE A 206 7.91 13.87 -2.51
N LEU A 207 7.21 14.96 -2.85
CA LEU A 207 7.17 15.46 -4.22
C LEU A 207 8.55 15.83 -4.75
N ARG A 208 9.41 16.43 -3.93
CA ARG A 208 10.81 16.75 -4.30
C ARG A 208 11.62 15.49 -4.57
N SER A 209 11.45 14.41 -3.81
CA SER A 209 12.15 13.14 -4.09
C SER A 209 11.70 12.54 -5.43
N ILE A 210 10.41 12.59 -5.74
CA ILE A 210 9.87 12.16 -7.04
C ILE A 210 10.40 13.06 -8.18
N LEU A 211 10.46 14.38 -7.98
CA LEU A 211 11.01 15.31 -8.97
C LEU A 211 12.49 15.05 -9.26
N ARG A 212 13.30 14.73 -8.24
CA ARG A 212 14.70 14.34 -8.42
C ARG A 212 14.83 13.01 -9.19
N ALA A 213 13.99 12.04 -8.88
CA ALA A 213 13.89 10.78 -9.62
C ALA A 213 13.50 10.99 -11.09
N ALA A 214 12.57 11.91 -11.36
CA ALA A 214 12.15 12.31 -12.70
C ALA A 214 13.30 12.93 -13.49
N LYS A 215 14.03 13.88 -12.88
CA LYS A 215 15.22 14.51 -13.47
C LYS A 215 16.30 13.48 -13.80
N ARG A 216 16.59 12.55 -12.88
CA ARG A 216 17.56 11.47 -13.08
C ARG A 216 17.15 10.48 -14.19
N SER A 217 15.86 10.20 -14.32
CA SER A 217 15.33 9.28 -15.34
C SER A 217 15.06 9.94 -16.69
N GLY A 218 15.21 11.27 -16.80
CA GLY A 218 14.89 12.04 -18.01
C GLY A 218 13.39 12.08 -18.33
N ARG A 219 12.52 11.78 -17.36
CA ARG A 219 11.07 11.73 -17.55
C ARG A 219 10.42 13.05 -17.15
N LEU A 220 9.48 13.52 -17.96
CA LEU A 220 8.62 14.65 -17.65
C LEU A 220 7.32 14.12 -17.05
N LEU A 221 6.97 14.59 -15.85
CA LEU A 221 5.82 14.11 -15.09
C LEU A 221 4.71 15.16 -15.02
N GLN A 222 3.47 14.69 -15.10
CA GLN A 222 2.27 15.45 -14.82
C GLN A 222 1.53 14.82 -13.63
N VAL A 223 1.19 15.61 -12.62
CA VAL A 223 0.34 15.18 -11.51
C VAL A 223 -1.10 15.07 -12.00
N LEU A 224 -1.69 13.88 -11.91
CA LEU A 224 -3.10 13.63 -12.23
C LEU A 224 -3.98 13.63 -10.99
N TYR A 225 -3.45 13.14 -9.88
CA TYR A 225 -4.17 12.99 -8.63
C TYR A 225 -3.21 13.02 -7.44
N GLU A 226 -3.68 13.62 -6.35
CA GLU A 226 -3.04 13.59 -5.05
C GLU A 226 -3.97 12.85 -4.08
N GLY A 227 -3.44 11.77 -3.51
CA GLY A 227 -4.13 10.87 -2.61
C GLY A 227 -3.78 11.11 -1.15
N ARG A 228 -4.76 10.84 -0.30
CA ARG A 228 -4.68 10.90 1.16
C ARG A 228 -5.43 9.72 1.76
N ALA A 229 -5.25 9.48 3.05
CA ALA A 229 -6.04 8.48 3.75
C ALA A 229 -7.55 8.81 3.65
N PRO A 230 -8.41 7.78 3.55
CA PRO A 230 -9.84 7.94 3.34
C PRO A 230 -10.56 8.55 4.56
N MET A 231 -11.86 8.83 4.42
CA MET A 231 -12.64 9.56 5.43
C MET A 231 -12.74 8.91 6.82
N ASP A 232 -12.54 7.59 6.92
CA ASP A 232 -12.44 6.83 8.17
C ASP A 232 -11.06 6.95 8.83
N HIS A 233 -10.12 7.65 8.18
CA HIS A 233 -8.83 8.08 8.71
C HIS A 233 -8.76 9.62 8.71
N PRO A 234 -9.66 10.31 9.44
CA PRO A 234 -9.74 11.76 9.40
C PRO A 234 -8.49 12.39 9.99
N VAL A 235 -8.07 13.52 9.42
CA VAL A 235 -7.01 14.36 9.96
C VAL A 235 -7.66 15.53 10.68
N LEU A 236 -7.35 15.69 11.97
CA LEU A 236 -7.79 16.85 12.73
C LEU A 236 -6.99 18.08 12.28
N LEU A 237 -7.67 19.19 11.98
CA LEU A 237 -7.01 20.43 11.53
C LEU A 237 -5.94 20.92 12.53
N ASN A 238 -6.20 20.74 13.82
CA ASN A 238 -5.30 21.17 14.91
C ASN A 238 -4.21 20.12 15.23
N HIS A 239 -4.17 19.01 14.50
CA HIS A 239 -3.16 17.96 14.62
C HIS A 239 -2.72 17.48 13.23
N PRO A 240 -1.99 18.34 12.48
CA PRO A 240 -1.57 18.05 11.11
C PRO A 240 -0.66 16.82 11.00
N GLU A 241 -0.04 16.38 12.09
CA GLU A 241 0.75 15.16 12.16
C GLU A 241 -0.08 13.89 11.87
N GLY A 242 -1.41 13.96 11.97
CA GLY A 242 -2.32 12.91 11.52
C GLY A 242 -2.27 12.67 10.00
N HIS A 243 -1.73 13.61 9.22
CA HIS A 243 -1.57 13.49 7.76
C HIS A 243 -0.35 12.62 7.39
N TYR A 244 -0.42 11.32 7.70
CA TYR A 244 0.72 10.42 7.52
C TYR A 244 0.86 9.86 6.09
N LEU A 245 -0.24 9.56 5.39
CA LEU A 245 -0.25 8.97 4.05
C LEU A 245 -0.26 10.06 2.96
N LYS A 246 0.68 9.98 2.03
CA LYS A 246 0.76 10.82 0.83
C LYS A 246 0.79 9.91 -0.39
N GLY A 247 -0.04 10.17 -1.38
CA GLY A 247 -0.03 9.45 -2.66
C GLY A 247 -0.02 10.39 -3.84
N PHE A 248 0.72 10.08 -4.89
CA PHE A 248 0.71 10.84 -6.14
C PHE A 248 0.55 9.92 -7.34
N LEU A 249 -0.49 10.18 -8.13
CA LEU A 249 -0.68 9.57 -9.45
C LEU A 249 -0.09 10.50 -10.51
N LEU A 250 0.92 10.02 -11.22
CA LEU A 250 1.79 10.81 -12.09
C LEU A 250 1.85 10.20 -13.48
N ARG A 251 1.54 10.96 -14.53
CA ARG A 251 1.66 10.53 -15.93
C ARG A 251 3.01 10.95 -16.51
N VAL A 252 3.68 10.03 -17.18
CA VAL A 252 4.88 10.30 -17.98
C VAL A 252 4.49 10.88 -19.34
N LEU A 253 5.02 12.05 -19.70
CA LEU A 253 4.69 12.74 -20.96
C LEU A 253 5.60 12.37 -22.14
N ASN A 254 6.84 11.94 -21.87
CA ASN A 254 7.86 11.64 -22.88
C ASN A 254 8.31 10.19 -22.89
#